data_AF-A0A1L0GH56-F1
#
_entry.id   AF-A0A1L0GH56-F1
#
_cell.length_a   1.000
_cell.length_b   1.000
_cell.length_c   1.000
_cell.angle_alpha   90.00
_cell.angle_beta   90.00
_cell.angle_gamma   90.00
#
_symmetry.space_group_name_H-M   'P 1'
#
loop_
_entity.id
_entity.type
_entity.pdbx_description
1 polymer ?
#
loop_
_entity_poly.entity_id
_entity_poly.type
_entity_poly.pdbx_seq_one_letter_code
_entity_poly.pdbx_strand_id
1 'polypeptide(L)'
;MVNLQDYHLLLNAPIGYAKNPIQAKYEVPRTVLEPDYIVSPPPTGSKTIDLLPPEILDKVTGLLSQIDTLSLACTCKALEQPCLDRLYSRVVVDSKYTQFNKEHSRSYTYINQLYSLKKFFQSKRKQTIKTLYVLSLPDLLWLGDPQMKGLQCEFFQSLTNLHELVWLANFFDTEYLVHLPSHDLLTRLELNVSRCHLDDRRYSFWFPNLEILSIRPFASKETLTSFIRGLLAPEKSAAAGRSLQSLKLAQFADDPAVLLPPARYLSNPQEYLEATTHTRQDRTKFGGGIPEVILGKGGLSVLNVLTALSLDNILVCEEDAHRIAKGVILPQLRQLEMKNVSEVGESEAPKVGFLGILGPKMPGLQHLRLDFREASPDTVGPFLKCVKNLKSLDLVVRMNDVKKTYVDVDNMYVDYGETIGRLQQLEHLCVEVRVEMELLDKTQPTPVLMLEAFTQLTSLRTLRLNGNEGAHAVETFLDLLRALPQLTMLDVFGKWAGGPPNLGLGMVHPNVFDSWFKVQHVALLYWRVQSLLKYIRIRECVFEVRDGVANPRNHLDRWFDSQIRPGWGDEFTATW
;
A
#
# COMPACT_ATOMS: atom_id res chain seq x y z
N MET A 1 -29.99 -12.05 37.61
CA MET A 1 -30.57 -12.95 36.60
C MET A 1 -30.35 -12.33 35.23
N VAL A 2 -29.35 -12.81 34.50
CA VAL A 2 -29.04 -12.34 33.14
C VAL A 2 -30.04 -12.98 32.18
N ASN A 3 -30.68 -12.16 31.34
CA ASN A 3 -31.66 -12.63 30.38
C ASN A 3 -30.95 -13.44 29.29
N LEU A 4 -31.34 -14.70 29.08
CA LEU A 4 -30.74 -15.62 28.10
C LEU A 4 -30.82 -15.10 26.66
N GLN A 5 -31.69 -14.13 26.38
CA GLN A 5 -31.75 -13.43 25.08
C GLN A 5 -30.53 -12.52 24.82
N ASP A 6 -29.92 -11.93 25.87
CA ASP A 6 -28.75 -11.05 25.74
C ASP A 6 -27.47 -11.86 25.39
N TYR A 7 -27.37 -13.12 25.84
CA TYR A 7 -26.26 -14.03 25.50
C TYR A 7 -26.29 -14.50 24.04
N HIS A 8 -27.48 -14.63 23.44
CA HIS A 8 -27.62 -14.97 22.02
C HIS A 8 -27.14 -13.84 21.09
N LEU A 9 -27.11 -12.59 21.55
CA LEU A 9 -26.57 -11.45 20.77
C LEU A 9 -25.03 -11.47 20.69
N LEU A 10 -24.35 -11.93 21.74
CA LEU A 10 -22.87 -11.96 21.80
C LEU A 10 -22.25 -13.22 21.16
N LEU A 11 -22.92 -14.38 21.23
CA LEU A 11 -22.59 -15.57 20.42
C LEU A 11 -22.81 -15.32 18.91
N ASN A 12 -23.55 -14.27 18.55
CA ASN A 12 -23.80 -13.81 17.19
C ASN A 12 -22.99 -12.55 16.80
N ALA A 13 -22.03 -12.13 17.63
CA ALA A 13 -21.15 -11.03 17.26
C ALA A 13 -20.41 -11.41 15.96
N PRO A 14 -20.38 -10.54 14.92
CA PRO A 14 -19.67 -10.81 13.66
C PRO A 14 -18.14 -10.82 13.80
N ILE A 15 -17.66 -10.90 15.03
CA ILE A 15 -16.35 -10.50 15.51
C ILE A 15 -15.95 -11.59 16.49
N GLY A 16 -15.33 -12.64 15.96
CA GLY A 16 -14.95 -13.82 16.72
C GLY A 16 -14.29 -14.82 15.80
N TYR A 17 -13.12 -15.33 16.19
CA TYR A 17 -12.40 -16.34 15.43
C TYR A 17 -13.05 -17.70 15.64
N ALA A 18 -14.02 -18.06 14.81
CA ALA A 18 -14.59 -19.41 14.81
C ALA A 18 -13.74 -20.34 13.92
N LYS A 19 -12.51 -20.67 14.35
CA LYS A 19 -11.95 -22.00 14.00
C LYS A 19 -12.09 -23.02 15.12
N ASN A 20 -12.44 -22.56 16.32
CA ASN A 20 -13.11 -23.38 17.31
C ASN A 20 -14.32 -22.58 17.79
N PRO A 21 -15.54 -23.11 17.75
CA PRO A 21 -16.61 -22.52 18.54
C PRO A 21 -16.08 -22.41 19.97
N ILE A 22 -16.30 -21.25 20.63
CA ILE A 22 -16.17 -21.19 22.08
C ILE A 22 -17.20 -22.20 22.57
N GLN A 23 -16.77 -23.44 22.82
CA GLN A 23 -17.55 -24.36 23.61
C GLN A 23 -17.71 -23.62 24.92
N ALA A 24 -18.95 -23.29 25.26
CA ALA A 24 -19.28 -22.96 26.63
C ALA A 24 -18.78 -24.13 27.46
N LYS A 25 -17.61 -23.98 28.09
CA LYS A 25 -17.24 -24.84 29.20
C LYS A 25 -18.25 -24.48 30.28
N TYR A 26 -19.40 -25.15 30.23
CA TYR A 26 -20.21 -25.38 31.40
C TYR A 26 -19.38 -26.32 32.28
N GLU A 27 -18.35 -25.78 32.91
CA GLU A 27 -18.01 -26.28 34.23
C GLU A 27 -19.18 -25.84 35.09
N VAL A 28 -20.17 -26.73 35.20
CA VAL A 28 -21.07 -26.74 36.35
C VAL A 28 -20.15 -26.60 37.55
N PRO A 29 -20.26 -25.52 38.36
CA PRO A 29 -19.47 -25.39 39.56
C PRO A 29 -19.67 -26.69 40.32
N ARG A 30 -18.61 -27.48 40.50
CA ARG A 30 -18.67 -28.60 41.42
C ARG A 30 -19.04 -27.98 42.75
N THR A 31 -20.28 -28.20 43.19
CA THR A 31 -20.74 -27.92 44.53
C THR A 31 -19.91 -28.77 45.47
N VAL A 32 -18.75 -28.26 45.85
CA VAL A 32 -18.10 -28.61 47.10
C VAL A 32 -18.80 -27.74 48.13
N LEU A 33 -19.85 -28.30 48.70
CA LEU A 33 -20.40 -27.82 49.95
C LEU A 33 -19.37 -28.14 51.04
N GLU A 34 -18.64 -27.12 51.50
CA GLU A 34 -18.32 -27.00 52.92
C GLU A 34 -18.50 -25.52 53.35
N PRO A 35 -19.01 -25.29 54.57
CA PRO A 35 -19.63 -24.04 54.96
C PRO A 35 -18.65 -23.09 55.67
N ASP A 36 -19.11 -21.84 55.85
CA ASP A 36 -18.52 -20.81 56.70
C ASP A 36 -17.34 -20.00 56.13
N TYR A 37 -17.59 -19.35 54.99
CA TYR A 37 -17.15 -17.96 54.84
C TYR A 37 -18.38 -17.08 54.70
N ILE A 38 -18.67 -16.30 55.73
CA ILE A 38 -19.54 -15.13 55.63
C ILE A 38 -18.87 -14.22 54.60
N VAL A 39 -19.37 -14.27 53.36
CA VAL A 39 -19.06 -13.26 52.34
C VAL A 39 -19.70 -11.97 52.84
N SER A 40 -18.92 -11.17 53.54
CA SER A 40 -19.28 -9.78 53.81
C SER A 40 -19.68 -9.12 52.48
N PRO A 41 -20.80 -8.39 52.43
CA PRO A 41 -21.19 -7.66 51.22
C PRO A 41 -20.00 -6.81 50.74
N PRO A 42 -19.78 -6.68 49.41
CA PRO A 42 -18.68 -5.88 48.90
C PRO A 42 -18.73 -4.49 49.52
N PRO A 43 -17.58 -3.91 49.90
CA PRO A 43 -17.55 -2.62 50.57
C PRO A 43 -18.34 -1.59 49.75
N THR A 44 -19.30 -0.94 50.41
CA THR A 44 -20.07 0.19 49.90
C THR A 44 -19.12 1.35 49.59
N GLY A 45 -18.54 1.30 48.40
CA GLY A 45 -17.42 2.15 47.99
C GLY A 45 -16.46 1.52 46.97
N SER A 46 -16.67 0.26 46.57
CA SER A 46 -15.93 -0.36 45.47
C SER A 46 -16.08 0.48 44.20
N LYS A 47 -14.99 1.14 43.78
CA LYS A 47 -14.92 1.82 42.48
C LYS A 47 -14.88 0.74 41.41
N THR A 48 -16.05 0.39 40.89
CA THR A 48 -16.19 -0.59 39.82
C THR A 48 -15.95 0.10 38.47
N ILE A 49 -15.37 -0.64 37.51
CA ILE A 49 -14.92 -0.10 36.22
C ILE A 49 -16.07 0.45 35.36
N ASP A 50 -17.30 -0.01 35.61
CA ASP A 50 -18.56 0.45 35.03
C ASP A 50 -18.97 1.87 35.47
N LEU A 51 -18.34 2.41 36.51
CA LEU A 51 -18.55 3.80 36.97
C LEU A 51 -17.53 4.78 36.36
N LEU A 52 -16.65 4.33 35.47
CA LEU A 52 -15.72 5.21 34.78
C LEU A 52 -16.47 6.12 33.78
N PRO A 53 -16.02 7.38 33.63
CA PRO A 53 -16.54 8.26 32.58
C PRO A 53 -16.43 7.63 31.18
N PRO A 54 -17.38 7.88 30.27
CA PRO A 54 -17.40 7.31 28.93
C PRO A 54 -16.07 7.54 28.18
N GLU A 55 -15.44 8.69 28.36
CA GLU A 55 -14.19 9.06 27.69
C GLU A 55 -13.01 8.18 28.15
N ILE A 56 -13.05 7.69 29.40
CA ILE A 56 -12.05 6.76 29.92
C ILE A 56 -12.33 5.35 29.38
N LEU A 57 -13.60 4.94 29.33
CA LEU A 57 -13.99 3.65 28.76
C LEU A 57 -13.63 3.54 27.28
N ASP A 58 -13.82 4.61 26.50
CA ASP A 58 -13.41 4.66 25.09
C ASP A 58 -11.89 4.54 24.93
N LYS A 59 -11.12 5.18 25.82
CA LYS A 59 -9.66 5.03 25.83
C LYS A 59 -9.22 3.61 26.19
N VAL A 60 -9.88 2.99 27.18
CA VAL A 60 -9.60 1.61 27.58
C VAL A 60 -9.90 0.67 26.41
N THR A 61 -11.11 0.73 25.84
CA THR A 61 -11.51 -0.15 24.72
C THR A 61 -10.66 0.08 23.46
N GLY A 62 -10.18 1.30 23.23
CA GLY A 62 -9.25 1.62 22.14
C GLY A 62 -7.88 0.93 22.23
N LEU A 63 -7.45 0.50 23.43
CA LEU A 63 -6.18 -0.19 23.66
C LEU A 63 -6.30 -1.72 23.65
N LEU A 64 -7.52 -2.24 23.68
CA LEU A 64 -7.81 -3.66 23.75
C LEU A 64 -7.75 -4.30 22.36
N SER A 65 -7.35 -5.58 22.32
CA SER A 65 -7.55 -6.37 21.10
C SER A 65 -9.04 -6.58 20.83
N GLN A 66 -9.39 -6.98 19.60
CA GLN A 66 -10.76 -7.34 19.24
C GLN A 66 -11.36 -8.42 20.17
N ILE A 67 -10.54 -9.39 20.60
CA ILE A 67 -10.98 -10.50 21.46
C ILE A 67 -11.18 -10.03 22.91
N ASP A 68 -10.27 -9.19 23.40
CA ASP A 68 -10.38 -8.63 24.75
C ASP A 68 -11.56 -7.66 24.84
N THR A 69 -11.80 -6.87 23.80
CA THR A 69 -12.95 -5.95 23.72
C THR A 69 -14.27 -6.73 23.72
N LEU A 70 -14.35 -7.83 22.97
CA LEU A 70 -15.53 -8.71 23.00
C LEU A 70 -15.72 -9.33 24.39
N SER A 71 -14.66 -9.81 25.01
CA SER A 71 -14.71 -10.42 26.34
C SER A 71 -15.14 -9.40 27.39
N LEU A 72 -14.66 -8.15 27.29
CA LEU A 72 -15.06 -7.05 28.17
C LEU A 72 -16.53 -6.69 27.97
N ALA A 73 -17.03 -6.68 26.73
CA ALA A 73 -18.46 -6.44 26.44
C ALA A 73 -19.37 -7.46 27.14
N CYS A 74 -18.91 -8.70 27.33
CA CYS A 74 -19.66 -9.76 28.01
C CYS A 74 -19.72 -9.60 29.55
N THR A 75 -18.96 -8.68 30.15
CA THR A 75 -18.84 -8.59 31.61
C THR A 75 -20.01 -7.86 32.27
N CYS A 76 -20.43 -6.71 31.72
CA CYS A 76 -21.56 -5.94 32.23
C CYS A 76 -22.16 -5.00 31.17
N LYS A 77 -23.44 -4.63 31.34
CA LYS A 77 -24.20 -3.79 30.39
C LYS A 77 -23.61 -2.39 30.18
N ALA A 78 -22.97 -1.83 31.21
CA ALA A 78 -22.36 -0.51 31.13
C ALA A 78 -21.14 -0.47 30.18
N LEU A 79 -20.38 -1.57 30.11
CA LEU A 79 -19.22 -1.69 29.21
C LEU A 79 -19.59 -2.23 27.83
N GLU A 80 -20.75 -2.88 27.71
CA GLU A 80 -21.22 -3.45 26.45
C GLU A 80 -21.28 -2.42 25.33
N GLN A 81 -21.89 -1.26 25.58
CA GLN A 81 -22.11 -0.24 24.55
C GLN A 81 -20.79 0.38 24.02
N PRO A 82 -19.87 0.88 24.88
CA PRO A 82 -18.56 1.38 24.42
C PRO A 82 -17.75 0.31 23.67
N CYS A 83 -17.73 -0.93 24.17
CA CYS A 83 -17.03 -2.03 23.51
C CYS A 83 -17.60 -2.32 22.12
N LEU A 84 -18.94 -2.37 21.98
CA LEU A 84 -19.58 -2.59 20.69
C LEU A 84 -19.34 -1.42 19.72
N ASP A 85 -19.36 -0.18 20.19
CA ASP A 85 -19.06 0.98 19.34
C ASP A 85 -17.62 0.92 18.82
N ARG A 86 -16.65 0.58 19.67
CA ARG A 86 -15.28 0.29 19.22
C ARG A 86 -15.26 -0.83 18.19
N LEU A 87 -15.93 -1.95 18.46
CA LEU A 87 -15.91 -3.13 17.59
C LEU A 87 -16.51 -2.88 16.19
N TYR A 88 -17.48 -1.99 16.05
CA TYR A 88 -18.12 -1.68 14.76
C TYR A 88 -17.58 -0.40 14.09
N SER A 89 -16.89 0.48 14.82
CA SER A 89 -16.43 1.76 14.26
C SER A 89 -15.41 1.63 13.13
N ARG A 90 -14.44 0.71 13.24
CA ARG A 90 -13.35 0.53 12.28
C ARG A 90 -13.21 -0.93 11.88
N VAL A 91 -13.73 -1.29 10.70
CA VAL A 91 -13.87 -2.67 10.27
C VAL A 91 -13.03 -2.96 9.04
N VAL A 92 -12.35 -4.10 9.07
CA VAL A 92 -11.47 -4.60 8.02
C VAL A 92 -11.93 -6.00 7.63
N VAL A 93 -12.29 -6.18 6.37
CA VAL A 93 -12.59 -7.47 5.78
C VAL A 93 -11.35 -7.92 5.01
N ASP A 94 -10.68 -8.94 5.56
CA ASP A 94 -9.47 -9.53 4.99
C ASP A 94 -9.47 -11.03 5.26
N SER A 95 -9.70 -11.84 4.22
CA SER A 95 -9.67 -13.30 4.32
C SER A 95 -8.29 -13.86 4.66
N LYS A 96 -7.23 -13.07 4.45
CA LYS A 96 -5.85 -13.44 4.81
C LYS A 96 -5.50 -13.09 6.26
N TYR A 97 -6.38 -12.42 7.00
CA TYR A 97 -6.12 -12.05 8.39
C TYR A 97 -5.91 -13.26 9.30
N THR A 98 -4.90 -13.14 10.16
CA THR A 98 -4.55 -14.09 11.21
C THR A 98 -4.15 -13.34 12.47
N GLN A 99 -4.67 -13.76 13.63
CA GLN A 99 -4.33 -13.17 14.94
C GLN A 99 -2.85 -13.29 15.32
N PHE A 100 -2.09 -14.15 14.64
CA PHE A 100 -0.67 -14.34 14.87
C PHE A 100 0.19 -13.37 14.07
N ASN A 101 -0.39 -12.70 13.06
CA ASN A 101 0.31 -11.66 12.33
C ASN A 101 0.37 -10.41 13.20
N LYS A 102 1.60 -9.98 13.47
CA LYS A 102 1.91 -8.86 14.33
C LYS A 102 1.54 -7.52 13.69
N GLU A 103 1.49 -7.42 12.37
CA GLU A 103 1.26 -6.17 11.64
C GLU A 103 -0.16 -5.59 11.77
N HIS A 104 -1.09 -6.31 12.41
CA HIS A 104 -2.48 -5.88 12.52
C HIS A 104 -2.68 -4.92 13.70
N SER A 105 -3.31 -3.79 13.42
CA SER A 105 -3.57 -2.77 14.43
C SER A 105 -4.70 -3.18 15.37
N ARG A 106 -4.45 -3.04 16.67
CA ARG A 106 -5.43 -3.38 17.73
C ARG A 106 -6.67 -2.50 17.70
N SER A 107 -6.63 -1.34 17.05
CA SER A 107 -7.77 -0.42 16.94
C SER A 107 -8.78 -0.81 15.86
N TYR A 108 -8.51 -1.86 15.08
CA TYR A 108 -9.43 -2.35 14.05
C TYR A 108 -10.09 -3.66 14.46
N THR A 109 -11.20 -3.94 13.79
CA THR A 109 -11.91 -5.20 13.86
C THR A 109 -11.73 -5.92 12.55
N TYR A 110 -11.20 -7.13 12.58
CA TYR A 110 -10.95 -7.94 11.41
C TYR A 110 -12.02 -9.02 11.22
N ILE A 111 -12.48 -9.17 9.98
CA ILE A 111 -13.43 -10.17 9.52
C ILE A 111 -12.74 -10.98 8.42
N ASN A 112 -12.53 -12.28 8.65
CA ASN A 112 -11.87 -13.18 7.71
C ASN A 112 -12.74 -14.37 7.27
N GLN A 113 -13.99 -14.45 7.74
CA GLN A 113 -14.91 -15.55 7.45
C GLN A 113 -16.23 -15.04 6.87
N LEU A 114 -16.80 -15.82 5.96
CA LEU A 114 -18.05 -15.48 5.28
C LEU A 114 -19.23 -15.36 6.26
N TYR A 115 -19.32 -16.25 7.26
CA TYR A 115 -20.37 -16.21 8.28
C TYR A 115 -20.39 -14.86 9.02
N SER A 116 -19.22 -14.45 9.51
CA SER A 116 -19.01 -13.17 10.19
C SER A 116 -19.34 -11.98 9.30
N LEU A 117 -18.97 -12.04 8.02
CA LEU A 117 -19.29 -11.01 7.05
C LEU A 117 -20.81 -10.88 6.82
N LYS A 118 -21.53 -12.00 6.65
CA LYS A 118 -23.00 -11.99 6.54
C LYS A 118 -23.66 -11.32 7.76
N LYS A 119 -23.21 -11.68 8.96
CA LYS A 119 -23.70 -11.09 10.22
C LYS A 119 -23.37 -9.61 10.33
N PHE A 120 -22.22 -9.18 9.85
CA PHE A 120 -21.83 -7.77 9.80
C PHE A 120 -22.79 -6.96 8.92
N PHE A 121 -23.09 -7.43 7.71
CA PHE A 121 -24.06 -6.78 6.83
C PHE A 121 -25.49 -6.75 7.39
N GLN A 122 -25.86 -7.72 8.23
CA GLN A 122 -27.16 -7.78 8.91
C GLN A 122 -27.18 -7.04 10.26
N SER A 123 -26.07 -6.43 10.68
CA SER A 123 -25.98 -5.77 11.98
C SER A 123 -26.98 -4.63 12.11
N LYS A 124 -27.49 -4.39 13.32
CA LYS A 124 -28.29 -3.18 13.62
C LYS A 124 -27.42 -1.95 13.90
N ARG A 125 -26.10 -2.13 14.02
CA ARG A 125 -25.12 -1.09 14.40
C ARG A 125 -24.39 -0.48 13.19
N LYS A 126 -24.98 -0.55 11.99
CA LYS A 126 -24.38 -0.02 10.74
C LYS A 126 -23.99 1.47 10.87
N GLN A 127 -24.76 2.21 11.67
CA GLN A 127 -24.60 3.64 11.89
C GLN A 127 -23.31 4.00 12.63
N THR A 128 -22.70 3.07 13.39
CA THR A 128 -21.47 3.38 14.16
C THR A 128 -20.20 3.25 13.32
N ILE A 129 -20.32 2.69 12.11
CA ILE A 129 -19.20 2.44 11.20
C ILE A 129 -18.67 3.77 10.66
N LYS A 130 -17.40 4.06 10.97
CA LYS A 130 -16.65 5.22 10.48
C LYS A 130 -15.66 4.85 9.39
N THR A 131 -15.09 3.65 9.49
CA THR A 131 -14.10 3.14 8.54
C THR A 131 -14.50 1.74 8.10
N LEU A 132 -14.61 1.54 6.78
CA LEU A 132 -14.86 0.23 6.17
C LEU A 132 -13.79 -0.07 5.13
N TYR A 133 -12.98 -1.07 5.43
CA TYR A 133 -11.91 -1.53 4.55
C TYR A 133 -12.19 -2.96 4.11
N VAL A 134 -12.26 -3.22 2.82
CA VAL A 134 -12.49 -4.54 2.22
C VAL A 134 -11.33 -4.85 1.30
N LEU A 135 -10.32 -5.51 1.88
CA LEU A 135 -9.05 -5.81 1.21
C LEU A 135 -9.13 -7.13 0.45
N SER A 136 -9.70 -8.16 1.09
CA SER A 136 -9.89 -9.46 0.48
C SER A 136 -11.12 -10.17 1.06
N LEU A 137 -11.92 -10.75 0.19
CA LEU A 137 -13.17 -11.40 0.58
C LEU A 137 -12.96 -12.89 0.83
N PRO A 138 -13.65 -13.49 1.83
CA PRO A 138 -13.48 -14.90 2.20
C PRO A 138 -14.09 -15.87 1.18
N ASP A 139 -15.08 -15.43 0.41
CA ASP A 139 -15.67 -16.18 -0.71
C ASP A 139 -16.20 -15.19 -1.76
N LEU A 140 -15.73 -15.31 -3.00
CA LEU A 140 -16.09 -14.42 -4.12
C LEU A 140 -17.46 -14.77 -4.71
N LEU A 141 -17.93 -16.02 -4.57
CA LEU A 141 -19.21 -16.46 -5.12
C LEU A 141 -20.41 -15.74 -4.46
N TRP A 142 -20.21 -15.29 -3.23
CA TRP A 142 -21.24 -14.64 -2.43
C TRP A 142 -21.67 -13.25 -2.93
N LEU A 143 -20.84 -12.55 -3.69
CA LEU A 143 -21.15 -11.21 -4.21
C LEU A 143 -21.99 -11.23 -5.49
N GLY A 144 -22.02 -12.35 -6.20
CA GLY A 144 -22.80 -12.51 -7.44
C GLY A 144 -24.26 -12.87 -7.20
N ASP A 145 -24.67 -13.11 -5.95
CA ASP A 145 -26.04 -13.48 -5.60
C ASP A 145 -26.96 -12.24 -5.58
N PRO A 146 -28.01 -12.19 -6.42
CA PRO A 146 -28.96 -11.07 -6.46
C PRO A 146 -29.62 -10.77 -5.11
N GLN A 147 -29.86 -11.79 -4.27
CA GLN A 147 -30.41 -11.58 -2.92
C GLN A 147 -29.42 -10.84 -2.03
N MET A 148 -28.12 -11.05 -2.25
CA MET A 148 -27.07 -10.39 -1.50
C MET A 148 -26.89 -8.94 -1.91
N LYS A 149 -27.09 -8.63 -3.20
CA LYS A 149 -27.05 -7.25 -3.70
C LYS A 149 -28.03 -6.35 -2.95
N GLY A 150 -29.27 -6.81 -2.72
CA GLY A 150 -30.27 -6.06 -1.95
C GLY A 150 -29.81 -5.76 -0.51
N LEU A 151 -29.27 -6.77 0.18
CA LEU A 151 -28.74 -6.59 1.54
C LEU A 151 -27.56 -5.60 1.58
N GLN A 152 -26.68 -5.65 0.57
CA GLN A 152 -25.54 -4.73 0.48
C GLN A 152 -26.02 -3.30 0.25
N CYS A 153 -26.97 -3.07 -0.65
CA CYS A 153 -27.56 -1.74 -0.84
C CYS A 153 -28.19 -1.23 0.47
N GLU A 154 -29.00 -2.04 1.16
CA GLU A 154 -29.57 -1.66 2.46
C GLU A 154 -28.49 -1.36 3.52
N PHE A 155 -27.39 -2.12 3.49
CA PHE A 155 -26.25 -1.87 4.35
C PHE A 155 -25.61 -0.50 4.08
N PHE A 156 -25.28 -0.19 2.82
CA PHE A 156 -24.68 1.09 2.44
C PHE A 156 -25.62 2.28 2.73
N GLN A 157 -26.94 2.11 2.55
CA GLN A 157 -27.95 3.11 2.94
C GLN A 157 -27.94 3.44 4.43
N SER A 158 -27.46 2.53 5.27
CA SER A 158 -27.43 2.71 6.73
C SER A 158 -26.11 3.29 7.26
N LEU A 159 -25.12 3.56 6.39
CA LEU A 159 -23.78 4.03 6.77
C LEU A 159 -23.74 5.56 6.95
N THR A 160 -24.40 6.07 7.98
CA THR A 160 -24.56 7.51 8.23
C THR A 160 -23.30 8.23 8.74
N ASN A 161 -22.30 7.50 9.25
CA ASN A 161 -21.08 8.10 9.83
C ASN A 161 -19.80 7.67 9.10
N LEU A 162 -19.91 7.20 7.85
CA LEU A 162 -18.77 6.69 7.10
C LEU A 162 -17.84 7.83 6.65
N HIS A 163 -16.59 7.80 7.13
CA HIS A 163 -15.54 8.75 6.76
C HIS A 163 -14.56 8.15 5.74
N GLU A 164 -14.34 6.83 5.81
CA GLU A 164 -13.36 6.16 4.97
C GLU A 164 -13.91 4.86 4.37
N LEU A 165 -13.83 4.76 3.06
CA LEU A 165 -14.21 3.56 2.30
C LEU A 165 -13.03 3.08 1.45
N VAL A 166 -12.52 1.91 1.77
CA VAL A 166 -11.51 1.19 0.96
C VAL A 166 -12.13 -0.11 0.51
N TRP A 167 -12.24 -0.35 -0.78
CA TRP A 167 -12.75 -1.59 -1.35
C TRP A 167 -11.85 -2.04 -2.51
N LEU A 168 -10.84 -2.84 -2.18
CA LEU A 168 -9.86 -3.35 -3.15
C LEU A 168 -10.22 -4.76 -3.64
N ALA A 169 -11.10 -5.46 -2.92
CA ALA A 169 -11.63 -6.73 -3.36
C ALA A 169 -12.40 -6.58 -4.69
N ASN A 170 -12.39 -7.64 -5.50
CA ASN A 170 -13.13 -7.68 -6.75
C ASN A 170 -14.64 -7.54 -6.52
N PHE A 171 -15.37 -7.12 -7.56
CA PHE A 171 -16.84 -6.98 -7.59
C PHE A 171 -17.41 -5.84 -6.73
N PHE A 172 -16.74 -4.69 -6.69
CA PHE A 172 -17.38 -3.47 -6.17
C PHE A 172 -18.49 -2.99 -7.12
N ASP A 173 -19.68 -2.73 -6.58
CA ASP A 173 -20.78 -2.10 -7.33
C ASP A 173 -20.81 -0.60 -7.03
N THR A 174 -20.66 0.22 -8.06
CA THR A 174 -20.73 1.69 -7.96
C THR A 174 -22.07 2.19 -7.45
N GLU A 175 -23.14 1.39 -7.56
CA GLU A 175 -24.46 1.72 -7.01
C GLU A 175 -24.38 1.95 -5.48
N TYR A 176 -23.48 1.27 -4.78
CA TYR A 176 -23.27 1.46 -3.33
C TYR A 176 -22.90 2.90 -2.97
N LEU A 177 -22.16 3.60 -3.84
CA LEU A 177 -21.79 4.99 -3.61
C LEU A 177 -22.97 5.94 -3.71
N VAL A 178 -23.96 5.63 -4.55
CA VAL A 178 -25.18 6.45 -4.68
C VAL A 178 -26.08 6.30 -3.46
N HIS A 179 -26.05 5.13 -2.83
CA HIS A 179 -26.86 4.81 -1.66
C HIS A 179 -26.28 5.35 -0.35
N LEU A 180 -25.07 5.93 -0.35
CA LEU A 180 -24.48 6.48 0.87
C LEU A 180 -25.28 7.71 1.34
N PRO A 181 -25.68 7.79 2.63
CA PRO A 181 -26.51 8.91 3.11
C PRO A 181 -25.71 10.21 3.31
N SER A 182 -24.44 10.14 3.71
CA SER A 182 -23.64 11.29 4.16
C SER A 182 -22.36 11.43 3.35
N HIS A 183 -22.50 11.87 2.09
CA HIS A 183 -21.35 12.01 1.19
C HIS A 183 -20.33 13.08 1.62
N ASP A 184 -20.75 14.04 2.43
CA ASP A 184 -19.92 15.13 2.96
C ASP A 184 -18.93 14.66 4.03
N LEU A 185 -19.20 13.55 4.72
CA LEU A 185 -18.30 13.02 5.75
C LEU A 185 -17.12 12.24 5.16
N LEU A 186 -17.24 11.78 3.92
CA LEU A 186 -16.27 10.90 3.28
C LEU A 186 -15.02 11.67 2.85
N THR A 187 -13.89 11.38 3.49
CA THR A 187 -12.58 12.00 3.20
C THR A 187 -11.65 11.08 2.42
N ARG A 188 -11.84 9.75 2.51
CA ARG A 188 -11.03 8.75 1.79
C ARG A 188 -11.89 7.78 1.01
N LEU A 189 -11.58 7.64 -0.29
CA LEU A 189 -12.19 6.69 -1.18
C LEU A 189 -11.12 5.93 -1.97
N GLU A 190 -10.98 4.63 -1.72
CA GLU A 190 -10.11 3.76 -2.51
C GLU A 190 -10.91 2.59 -3.10
N LEU A 191 -10.94 2.46 -4.41
CA LEU A 191 -11.82 1.49 -5.08
C LEU A 191 -11.11 0.71 -6.18
N ASN A 192 -11.43 -0.58 -6.24
CA ASN A 192 -11.23 -1.42 -7.40
C ASN A 192 -12.40 -1.24 -8.38
N VAL A 193 -12.13 -0.60 -9.52
CA VAL A 193 -13.13 -0.31 -10.56
C VAL A 193 -12.93 -1.14 -11.83
N SER A 194 -12.19 -2.26 -11.74
CA SER A 194 -11.91 -3.15 -12.88
C SER A 194 -13.16 -3.77 -13.53
N ARG A 195 -14.29 -3.79 -12.83
CA ARG A 195 -15.56 -4.38 -13.31
C ARG A 195 -16.73 -3.42 -13.22
N CYS A 196 -16.47 -2.13 -13.07
CA CYS A 196 -17.53 -1.13 -12.99
C CYS A 196 -18.14 -0.89 -14.38
N HIS A 197 -19.45 -1.12 -14.48
CA HIS A 197 -20.26 -0.73 -15.63
C HIS A 197 -21.10 0.48 -15.24
N LEU A 198 -20.56 1.67 -15.46
CA LEU A 198 -21.31 2.91 -15.30
C LEU A 198 -22.07 3.21 -16.59
N ASP A 199 -23.39 3.06 -16.55
CA ASP A 199 -24.24 3.73 -17.53
C ASP A 199 -24.20 5.24 -17.23
N ASP A 200 -23.56 6.00 -18.13
CA ASP A 200 -23.25 7.45 -18.07
C ASP A 200 -24.42 8.40 -17.67
N ARG A 201 -25.64 7.90 -17.45
CA ARG A 201 -26.85 8.69 -17.20
C ARG A 201 -27.57 8.41 -15.88
N ARG A 202 -27.20 7.37 -15.11
CA ARG A 202 -27.99 6.92 -13.94
C ARG A 202 -27.35 7.13 -12.58
N TYR A 203 -26.05 7.37 -12.51
CA TYR A 203 -25.33 7.44 -11.23
C TYR A 203 -24.58 8.76 -11.13
N SER A 204 -25.03 9.65 -10.24
CA SER A 204 -24.30 10.83 -9.83
C SER A 204 -24.10 10.77 -8.33
N PHE A 205 -22.85 10.73 -7.89
CA PHE A 205 -22.46 10.78 -6.49
C PHE A 205 -21.37 11.83 -6.33
N TRP A 206 -21.37 12.55 -5.22
CA TRP A 206 -20.53 13.73 -5.03
C TRP A 206 -20.00 13.78 -3.61
N PHE A 207 -18.68 13.78 -3.46
CA PHE A 207 -17.99 13.80 -2.17
C PHE A 207 -17.20 15.13 -2.03
N PRO A 208 -17.79 16.16 -1.39
CA PRO A 208 -17.22 17.51 -1.37
C PRO A 208 -15.93 17.64 -0.57
N ASN A 209 -15.72 16.79 0.43
CA ASN A 209 -14.58 16.84 1.35
C ASN A 209 -13.57 15.70 1.09
N LEU A 210 -13.58 15.14 -0.13
CA LEU A 210 -12.69 14.05 -0.47
C LEU A 210 -11.24 14.55 -0.52
N GLU A 211 -10.38 13.99 0.33
CA GLU A 211 -8.96 14.32 0.46
C GLU A 211 -8.09 13.27 -0.26
N ILE A 212 -8.50 12.01 -0.21
CA ILE A 212 -7.77 10.88 -0.80
C ILE A 212 -8.68 10.14 -1.78
N LEU A 213 -8.25 10.09 -3.04
CA LEU A 213 -8.88 9.28 -4.09
C LEU A 213 -7.87 8.28 -4.63
N SER A 214 -8.16 6.99 -4.49
CA SER A 214 -7.41 5.92 -5.15
C SER A 214 -8.32 5.08 -6.03
N ILE A 215 -7.93 4.86 -7.27
CA ILE A 215 -8.63 3.98 -8.21
C ILE A 215 -7.63 2.93 -8.67
N ARG A 216 -7.77 1.70 -8.14
CA ARG A 216 -6.86 0.58 -8.43
C ARG A 216 -7.54 -0.79 -8.26
N PRO A 217 -7.51 -1.65 -9.28
CA PRO A 217 -7.32 -1.35 -10.71
C PRO A 217 -8.50 -0.60 -11.35
N PHE A 218 -8.26 0.08 -12.48
CA PHE A 218 -9.30 0.48 -13.44
C PHE A 218 -9.24 -0.34 -14.73
N ALA A 219 -10.39 -0.65 -15.34
CA ALA A 219 -10.46 -1.56 -16.48
C ALA A 219 -9.93 -0.95 -17.80
N SER A 220 -10.37 0.28 -18.09
CA SER A 220 -10.04 1.01 -19.32
C SER A 220 -10.15 2.52 -19.11
N LYS A 221 -9.67 3.30 -20.10
CA LYS A 221 -9.82 4.76 -20.12
C LYS A 221 -11.29 5.17 -20.03
N GLU A 222 -12.19 4.44 -20.69
CA GLU A 222 -13.63 4.71 -20.71
C GLU A 222 -14.25 4.50 -19.32
N THR A 223 -13.98 3.37 -18.66
CA THR A 223 -14.47 3.11 -17.31
C THR A 223 -13.98 4.17 -16.33
N LEU A 224 -12.71 4.55 -16.42
CA LEU A 224 -12.16 5.63 -15.60
C LEU A 224 -12.85 6.97 -15.91
N THR A 225 -13.08 7.28 -17.18
CA THR A 225 -13.75 8.51 -17.61
C THR A 225 -15.17 8.58 -17.07
N SER A 226 -15.96 7.52 -17.22
CA SER A 226 -17.31 7.44 -16.68
C SER A 226 -17.31 7.54 -15.15
N PHE A 227 -16.35 6.92 -14.47
CA PHE A 227 -16.22 7.03 -13.01
C PHE A 227 -15.90 8.46 -12.57
N ILE A 228 -14.91 9.09 -13.19
CA ILE A 228 -14.51 10.47 -12.90
C ILE A 228 -15.66 11.44 -13.21
N ARG A 229 -16.40 11.25 -14.31
CA ARG A 229 -17.60 12.06 -14.60
C ARG A 229 -18.74 11.83 -13.61
N GLY A 230 -18.96 10.59 -13.18
CA GLY A 230 -19.96 10.25 -12.15
C GLY A 230 -19.64 10.89 -10.80
N LEU A 231 -18.35 10.91 -10.46
CA LEU A 231 -17.79 11.58 -9.28
C LEU A 231 -17.83 13.11 -9.39
N LEU A 232 -17.73 13.66 -10.60
CA LEU A 232 -17.61 15.09 -10.89
C LEU A 232 -18.74 15.55 -11.79
N ALA A 233 -19.85 16.01 -11.19
CA ALA A 233 -20.76 16.86 -11.94
C ALA A 233 -19.96 18.08 -12.47
N PRO A 234 -20.10 18.47 -13.76
CA PRO A 234 -19.28 19.54 -14.36
C PRO A 234 -19.26 20.84 -13.55
N GLU A 235 -20.40 21.19 -12.95
CA GLU A 235 -20.58 22.37 -12.09
C GLU A 235 -19.88 22.26 -10.72
N LYS A 236 -19.64 21.03 -10.25
CA LYS A 236 -19.05 20.72 -8.94
C LYS A 236 -17.55 20.42 -9.02
N SER A 237 -17.01 20.17 -10.22
CA SER A 237 -15.60 19.83 -10.45
C SER A 237 -14.59 20.79 -9.80
N ALA A 238 -14.90 22.09 -9.77
CA ALA A 238 -14.05 23.12 -9.18
C ALA A 238 -13.97 23.06 -7.64
N ALA A 239 -14.92 22.41 -6.98
CA ALA A 239 -14.91 22.22 -5.52
C ALA A 239 -14.10 20.98 -5.10
N ALA A 240 -14.21 19.87 -5.84
CA ALA A 240 -13.48 18.62 -5.54
C ALA A 240 -11.98 18.81 -5.66
N GLY A 241 -11.54 19.59 -6.65
CA GLY A 241 -10.12 19.92 -6.80
C GLY A 241 -9.54 20.79 -5.70
N ARG A 242 -10.37 21.33 -4.78
CA ARG A 242 -9.91 22.15 -3.65
C ARG A 242 -9.62 21.35 -2.38
N SER A 243 -10.19 20.15 -2.22
CA SER A 243 -9.97 19.30 -1.05
C SER A 243 -8.99 18.15 -1.32
N LEU A 244 -8.85 17.74 -2.59
CA LEU A 244 -8.09 16.54 -2.93
C LEU A 244 -6.57 16.74 -2.75
N GLN A 245 -6.01 16.07 -1.74
CA GLN A 245 -4.60 16.11 -1.36
C GLN A 245 -3.80 14.94 -1.97
N SER A 246 -4.43 13.78 -2.15
CA SER A 246 -3.80 12.58 -2.71
C SER A 246 -4.63 11.97 -3.83
N LEU A 247 -4.00 11.76 -4.99
CA LEU A 247 -4.59 11.08 -6.14
C LEU A 247 -3.72 9.89 -6.55
N LYS A 248 -4.29 8.68 -6.50
CA LYS A 248 -3.60 7.44 -6.89
C LYS A 248 -4.38 6.70 -7.96
N LEU A 249 -3.73 6.38 -9.07
CA LEU A 249 -4.33 5.64 -10.17
C LEU A 249 -3.44 4.46 -10.55
N ALA A 250 -4.03 3.27 -10.61
CA ALA A 250 -3.35 2.08 -11.11
C ALA A 250 -4.23 1.34 -12.10
N GLN A 251 -3.68 0.97 -13.25
CA GLN A 251 -4.41 0.17 -14.23
C GLN A 251 -4.57 -1.28 -13.77
N PHE A 252 -3.56 -1.83 -13.10
CA PHE A 252 -3.54 -3.21 -12.62
C PHE A 252 -3.53 -3.26 -11.08
N ALA A 253 -4.01 -4.37 -10.52
CA ALA A 253 -3.99 -4.60 -9.07
C ALA A 253 -2.59 -5.00 -8.59
N ASP A 254 -1.91 -5.79 -9.42
CA ASP A 254 -0.59 -6.35 -9.16
C ASP A 254 0.38 -5.91 -10.27
N ASP A 255 1.67 -5.96 -9.98
CA ASP A 255 2.71 -5.66 -10.98
C ASP A 255 2.70 -6.69 -12.11
N PRO A 256 2.59 -6.25 -13.38
CA PRO A 256 2.65 -7.18 -14.50
C PRO A 256 4.07 -7.74 -14.65
N ALA A 257 4.16 -8.98 -15.12
CA ALA A 257 5.44 -9.63 -15.38
C ALA A 257 6.23 -8.97 -16.54
N VAL A 258 5.51 -8.33 -17.48
CA VAL A 258 6.08 -7.63 -18.64
C VAL A 258 5.32 -6.33 -18.83
N LEU A 259 6.06 -5.24 -19.05
CA LEU A 259 5.50 -3.93 -19.36
C LEU A 259 5.03 -3.86 -20.81
N LEU A 260 3.80 -3.38 -20.99
CA LEU A 260 3.20 -3.17 -22.30
C LEU A 260 3.07 -1.67 -22.60
N PRO A 261 3.29 -1.26 -23.86
CA PRO A 261 3.79 -2.07 -24.99
C PRO A 261 5.29 -2.40 -24.81
N PRO A 262 5.86 -3.39 -25.51
CA PRO A 262 7.30 -3.64 -25.46
C PRO A 262 8.12 -2.40 -25.85
N ALA A 263 9.33 -2.23 -25.30
CA ALA A 263 10.13 -1.00 -25.43
C ALA A 263 10.34 -0.52 -26.88
N ARG A 264 10.53 -1.45 -27.83
CA ARG A 264 10.70 -1.14 -29.26
C ARG A 264 9.52 -0.43 -29.91
N TYR A 265 8.33 -0.49 -29.30
CA TYR A 265 7.11 0.14 -29.79
C TYR A 265 6.76 1.43 -29.03
N LEU A 266 7.63 1.95 -28.16
CA LEU A 266 7.33 3.19 -27.43
C LEU A 266 7.34 4.43 -28.34
N SER A 267 8.15 4.41 -29.38
CA SER A 267 8.18 5.46 -30.40
C SER A 267 6.91 5.48 -31.24
N ASN A 268 6.33 4.30 -31.51
CA ASN A 268 5.07 4.14 -32.23
C ASN A 268 4.20 3.03 -31.60
N PRO A 269 3.43 3.33 -30.55
CA PRO A 269 2.57 2.33 -29.91
C PRO A 269 1.41 1.88 -30.80
N GLN A 270 1.07 2.61 -31.86
CA GLN A 270 0.03 2.20 -32.82
C GLN A 270 0.45 0.99 -33.63
N GLU A 271 1.73 0.88 -34.00
CA GLU A 271 2.28 -0.28 -34.70
C GLU A 271 2.10 -1.57 -33.88
N TYR A 272 2.30 -1.49 -32.56
CA TYR A 272 2.04 -2.61 -31.66
C TYR A 272 0.56 -2.99 -31.62
N LEU A 273 -0.33 -2.00 -31.57
CA LEU A 273 -1.78 -2.23 -31.59
C LEU A 273 -2.23 -2.89 -32.89
N GLU A 274 -1.66 -2.48 -34.02
CA GLU A 274 -1.90 -3.06 -35.35
C GLU A 274 -1.41 -4.50 -35.44
N ALA A 275 -0.20 -4.77 -34.95
CA ALA A 275 0.40 -6.12 -34.92
C ALA A 275 -0.35 -7.11 -34.01
N THR A 276 -1.04 -6.63 -32.97
CA THR A 276 -1.74 -7.47 -31.97
C THR A 276 -3.25 -7.61 -32.22
N THR A 277 -3.77 -7.02 -33.31
CA THR A 277 -5.22 -6.95 -33.66
C THR A 277 -5.95 -8.29 -33.78
N HIS A 278 -5.25 -9.42 -33.90
CA HIS A 278 -5.89 -10.75 -33.93
C HIS A 278 -6.40 -11.21 -32.55
N THR A 279 -6.01 -10.55 -31.46
CA THR A 279 -6.54 -10.79 -30.12
C THR A 279 -7.47 -9.65 -29.71
N ARG A 280 -8.79 -9.87 -29.87
CA ARG A 280 -9.88 -8.91 -29.61
C ARG A 280 -9.89 -8.26 -28.21
N GLN A 281 -9.04 -8.70 -27.28
CA GLN A 281 -9.05 -8.28 -25.87
C GLN A 281 -8.10 -7.12 -25.53
N ASP A 282 -7.18 -6.71 -26.42
CA ASP A 282 -6.10 -5.77 -26.03
C ASP A 282 -6.25 -4.33 -26.53
N ARG A 283 -7.18 -4.06 -27.45
CA ARG A 283 -7.39 -2.70 -28.00
C ARG A 283 -7.84 -1.66 -26.97
N THR A 284 -8.46 -2.06 -25.85
CA THR A 284 -8.99 -1.16 -24.81
C THR A 284 -8.10 -1.07 -23.57
N LYS A 285 -6.96 -1.78 -23.54
CA LYS A 285 -6.10 -1.90 -22.35
C LYS A 285 -4.87 -1.01 -22.37
N PHE A 286 -4.68 -0.15 -23.36
CA PHE A 286 -3.55 0.78 -23.36
C PHE A 286 -3.97 2.11 -22.73
N GLY A 287 -3.57 2.31 -21.47
CA GLY A 287 -3.89 3.49 -20.66
C GLY A 287 -3.15 4.76 -21.09
N GLY A 288 -3.27 5.16 -22.36
CA GLY A 288 -2.80 6.46 -22.85
C GLY A 288 -3.80 7.59 -22.56
N GLY A 289 -3.31 8.80 -22.31
CA GLY A 289 -4.16 9.97 -22.07
C GLY A 289 -4.99 9.86 -20.78
N ILE A 290 -4.50 9.14 -19.78
CA ILE A 290 -5.13 9.12 -18.44
C ILE A 290 -5.08 10.51 -17.79
N PRO A 291 -3.98 11.28 -17.88
CA PRO A 291 -3.97 12.66 -17.40
C PRO A 291 -5.01 13.55 -18.10
N GLU A 292 -5.35 13.30 -19.36
CA GLU A 292 -6.45 13.97 -20.06
C GLU A 292 -7.81 13.65 -19.44
N VAL A 293 -8.06 12.41 -19.01
CA VAL A 293 -9.32 12.04 -18.33
C VAL A 293 -9.53 12.84 -17.05
N ILE A 294 -8.45 13.02 -16.29
CA ILE A 294 -8.50 13.68 -14.98
C ILE A 294 -8.50 15.19 -15.13
N LEU A 295 -7.65 15.76 -15.98
CA LEU A 295 -7.37 17.20 -16.05
C LEU A 295 -7.94 17.88 -17.31
N GLY A 296 -8.62 17.12 -18.16
CA GLY A 296 -9.28 17.60 -19.37
C GLY A 296 -10.68 18.18 -19.13
N LYS A 297 -11.39 18.44 -20.23
CA LYS A 297 -12.76 18.99 -20.17
C LYS A 297 -13.70 17.98 -19.50
N GLY A 298 -14.29 18.37 -18.37
CA GLY A 298 -15.17 17.52 -17.58
C GLY A 298 -14.48 16.70 -16.48
N GLY A 299 -13.16 16.88 -16.29
CA GLY A 299 -12.41 16.32 -15.17
C GLY A 299 -12.26 17.29 -13.98
N LEU A 300 -11.29 17.01 -13.11
CA LEU A 300 -10.80 17.86 -12.03
C LEU A 300 -10.03 19.04 -12.63
N SER A 301 -10.75 20.10 -13.02
CA SER A 301 -10.22 21.25 -13.75
C SER A 301 -8.92 21.85 -13.16
N VAL A 302 -8.81 21.95 -11.83
CA VAL A 302 -7.57 22.35 -11.12
C VAL A 302 -7.49 21.66 -9.76
N LEU A 303 -6.34 21.07 -9.45
CA LEU A 303 -6.00 20.43 -8.18
C LEU A 303 -5.08 21.35 -7.37
N ASN A 304 -5.67 22.15 -6.50
CA ASN A 304 -4.97 23.26 -5.84
C ASN A 304 -4.15 22.84 -4.62
N VAL A 305 -4.54 21.75 -3.95
CA VAL A 305 -3.94 21.31 -2.68
C VAL A 305 -3.27 19.95 -2.79
N LEU A 306 -3.08 19.46 -4.02
CA LEU A 306 -2.53 18.12 -4.26
C LEU A 306 -1.06 18.06 -3.80
N THR A 307 -0.81 17.23 -2.79
CA THR A 307 0.53 16.97 -2.25
C THR A 307 1.08 15.62 -2.69
N ALA A 308 0.24 14.68 -3.09
CA ALA A 308 0.64 13.34 -3.53
C ALA A 308 -0.04 12.93 -4.85
N LEU A 309 0.77 12.50 -5.82
CA LEU A 309 0.31 11.95 -7.10
C LEU A 309 0.97 10.58 -7.34
N SER A 310 0.16 9.56 -7.61
CA SER A 310 0.62 8.22 -8.00
C SER A 310 -0.01 7.79 -9.31
N LEU A 311 0.84 7.39 -10.25
CA LEU A 311 0.48 6.80 -11.54
C LEU A 311 1.17 5.44 -11.65
N ASP A 312 0.38 4.37 -11.82
CA ASP A 312 0.89 3.00 -11.88
C ASP A 312 0.37 2.27 -13.14
N ASN A 313 1.30 1.77 -13.96
CA ASN A 313 1.04 1.10 -15.23
C ASN A 313 0.24 1.98 -16.21
N ILE A 314 0.77 3.16 -16.51
CA ILE A 314 0.11 4.17 -17.37
C ILE A 314 1.07 4.60 -18.49
N LEU A 315 0.51 4.91 -19.66
CA LEU A 315 1.26 5.52 -20.76
C LEU A 315 1.10 7.04 -20.71
N VAL A 316 2.20 7.76 -20.85
CA VAL A 316 2.24 9.23 -20.81
C VAL A 316 2.95 9.79 -22.04
N CYS A 317 2.74 11.06 -22.32
CA CYS A 317 3.48 11.81 -23.35
C CYS A 317 3.72 13.25 -22.91
N GLU A 318 4.56 14.01 -23.60
CA GLU A 318 4.85 15.42 -23.27
C GLU A 318 3.61 16.30 -23.09
N GLU A 319 2.55 16.09 -23.89
CA GLU A 319 1.29 16.82 -23.73
C GLU A 319 0.65 16.58 -22.36
N ASP A 320 0.75 15.34 -21.84
CA ASP A 320 0.25 15.00 -20.51
C ASP A 320 1.04 15.71 -19.42
N ALA A 321 2.35 15.88 -19.58
CA ALA A 321 3.17 16.69 -18.67
C ALA A 321 2.71 18.15 -18.66
N HIS A 322 2.40 18.72 -19.83
CA HIS A 322 1.83 20.06 -19.93
C HIS A 322 0.45 20.18 -19.27
N ARG A 323 -0.41 19.15 -19.43
CA ARG A 323 -1.72 19.10 -18.76
C ARG A 323 -1.55 19.06 -17.24
N ILE A 324 -0.67 18.20 -16.72
CA ILE A 324 -0.36 18.12 -15.29
C ILE A 324 0.17 19.45 -14.78
N ALA A 325 1.13 20.06 -15.49
CA ALA A 325 1.70 21.35 -15.09
C ALA A 325 0.71 22.52 -15.11
N LYS A 326 -0.38 22.42 -15.88
CA LYS A 326 -1.46 23.41 -15.92
C LYS A 326 -2.53 23.14 -14.85
N GLY A 327 -2.84 21.86 -14.62
CA GLY A 327 -3.92 21.43 -13.73
C GLY A 327 -3.50 21.27 -12.27
N VAL A 328 -2.20 21.16 -11.96
CA VAL A 328 -1.68 20.90 -10.61
C VAL A 328 -0.70 21.99 -10.20
N ILE A 329 -0.77 22.44 -8.95
CA ILE A 329 0.22 23.35 -8.35
C ILE A 329 1.49 22.55 -7.96
N LEU A 330 2.31 22.22 -8.97
CA LEU A 330 3.50 21.37 -8.83
C LEU A 330 4.50 21.76 -7.71
N PRO A 331 4.71 23.05 -7.36
CA PRO A 331 5.59 23.40 -6.23
C PRO A 331 5.11 22.91 -4.85
N GLN A 332 3.82 22.60 -4.71
CA GLN A 332 3.26 22.04 -3.47
C GLN A 332 3.35 20.52 -3.40
N LEU A 333 3.60 19.85 -4.54
CA LEU A 333 3.70 18.41 -4.59
C LEU A 333 4.90 17.93 -3.75
N ARG A 334 4.61 17.09 -2.76
CA ARG A 334 5.59 16.49 -1.84
C ARG A 334 5.95 15.07 -2.25
N GLN A 335 5.02 14.38 -2.89
CA GLN A 335 5.13 12.96 -3.21
C GLN A 335 4.73 12.69 -4.66
N LEU A 336 5.60 12.00 -5.39
CA LEU A 336 5.39 11.57 -6.76
C LEU A 336 5.75 10.10 -6.94
N GLU A 337 4.76 9.28 -7.28
CA GLU A 337 4.94 7.88 -7.68
C GLU A 337 4.60 7.70 -9.15
N MET A 338 5.56 7.19 -9.89
CA MET A 338 5.41 6.75 -11.26
C MET A 338 5.94 5.33 -11.32
N LYS A 339 5.05 4.36 -11.20
CA LYS A 339 5.39 2.94 -11.18
C LYS A 339 5.02 2.32 -12.52
N ASN A 340 5.93 1.59 -13.15
CA ASN A 340 5.71 0.97 -14.45
C ASN A 340 5.16 1.96 -15.51
N VAL A 341 5.58 3.23 -15.47
CA VAL A 341 5.09 4.27 -16.39
C VAL A 341 5.96 4.30 -17.64
N SER A 342 5.33 4.40 -18.81
CA SER A 342 6.06 4.49 -20.08
C SER A 342 5.71 5.76 -20.85
N GLU A 343 6.73 6.52 -21.23
CA GLU A 343 6.58 7.64 -22.15
C GLU A 343 6.53 7.14 -23.60
N VAL A 344 5.48 7.55 -24.31
CA VAL A 344 5.26 7.27 -25.72
C VAL A 344 5.33 8.57 -26.54
N GLY A 345 5.93 8.52 -27.72
CA GLY A 345 6.00 9.66 -28.62
C GLY A 345 7.08 9.55 -29.70
N GLU A 346 6.88 10.28 -30.80
CA GLU A 346 7.77 10.24 -31.96
C GLU A 346 9.19 10.76 -31.65
N SER A 347 10.20 10.08 -32.22
CA SER A 347 11.64 10.28 -31.99
C SER A 347 12.26 11.44 -32.80
N GLU A 348 11.49 12.18 -33.59
CA GLU A 348 12.05 13.01 -34.68
C GLU A 348 12.72 14.33 -34.24
N ALA A 349 12.66 14.71 -32.96
CA ALA A 349 13.33 15.91 -32.42
C ALA A 349 13.84 15.67 -30.99
N PRO A 350 14.88 16.41 -30.52
CA PRO A 350 15.27 16.37 -29.12
C PRO A 350 14.16 16.98 -28.28
N LYS A 351 13.29 16.10 -27.81
CA LYS A 351 12.19 16.39 -26.90
C LYS A 351 12.74 16.58 -25.49
N VAL A 352 12.09 17.44 -24.72
CA VAL A 352 12.46 17.67 -23.32
C VAL A 352 12.03 16.47 -22.47
N GLY A 353 11.03 15.73 -22.95
CA GLY A 353 10.47 14.55 -22.30
C GLY A 353 9.48 14.93 -21.21
N PHE A 354 8.63 13.98 -20.85
CA PHE A 354 7.61 14.13 -19.83
C PHE A 354 8.23 14.56 -18.49
N LEU A 355 9.31 13.90 -18.06
CA LEU A 355 10.00 14.26 -16.81
C LEU A 355 10.74 15.59 -16.91
N GLY A 356 11.33 15.93 -18.06
CA GLY A 356 12.02 17.21 -18.24
C GLY A 356 11.10 18.43 -18.16
N ILE A 357 9.84 18.30 -18.61
CA ILE A 357 8.83 19.37 -18.49
C ILE A 357 8.41 19.58 -17.02
N LEU A 358 8.34 18.47 -16.27
CA LEU A 358 7.84 18.42 -14.91
C LEU A 358 8.90 18.79 -13.85
N GLY A 359 10.14 18.32 -14.02
CA GLY A 359 11.23 18.44 -13.05
C GLY A 359 11.46 19.87 -12.53
N PRO A 360 11.66 20.87 -13.40
CA PRO A 360 11.90 22.25 -12.97
C PRO A 360 10.77 22.88 -12.16
N LYS A 361 9.57 22.30 -12.22
CA LYS A 361 8.35 22.83 -11.57
C LYS A 361 8.05 22.17 -10.23
N MET A 362 8.86 21.19 -9.79
CA MET A 362 8.67 20.46 -8.53
C MET A 362 9.82 20.67 -7.51
N PRO A 363 10.17 21.92 -7.17
CA PRO A 363 11.24 22.16 -6.19
C PRO A 363 10.89 21.64 -4.78
N GLY A 364 9.61 21.41 -4.50
CA GLY A 364 9.09 20.99 -3.20
C GLY A 364 9.03 19.47 -2.98
N LEU A 365 9.47 18.66 -3.94
CA LEU A 365 9.35 17.20 -3.90
C LEU A 365 10.26 16.60 -2.83
N GLN A 366 9.70 15.75 -1.98
CA GLN A 366 10.40 15.10 -0.85
C GLN A 366 10.45 13.58 -1.00
N HIS A 367 9.42 12.98 -1.59
CA HIS A 367 9.32 11.54 -1.79
C HIS A 367 9.14 11.27 -3.29
N LEU A 368 10.09 10.54 -3.88
CA LEU A 368 10.02 10.12 -5.27
C LEU A 368 10.10 8.60 -5.38
N ARG A 369 9.13 8.00 -6.09
CA ARG A 369 9.19 6.63 -6.57
C ARG A 369 9.09 6.65 -8.08
N LEU A 370 10.10 6.11 -8.76
CA LEU A 370 10.25 6.22 -10.19
C LEU A 370 10.67 4.89 -10.80
N ASP A 371 9.76 4.30 -11.56
CA ASP A 371 9.97 3.19 -12.47
C ASP A 371 9.42 3.64 -13.84
N PHE A 372 10.31 4.25 -14.62
CA PHE A 372 9.97 5.02 -15.82
C PHE A 372 10.72 4.47 -17.04
N ARG A 373 10.02 4.43 -18.17
CA ARG A 373 10.55 3.92 -19.44
C ARG A 373 10.31 4.92 -20.56
N GLU A 374 11.28 5.11 -21.43
CA GLU A 374 11.27 6.16 -22.45
C GLU A 374 11.64 5.60 -23.83
N ALA A 375 11.03 6.18 -24.87
CA ALA A 375 11.36 5.89 -26.28
C ALA A 375 12.61 6.64 -26.78
N SER A 376 13.05 7.67 -26.06
CA SER A 376 14.07 8.65 -26.44
C SER A 376 15.11 8.80 -25.31
N PRO A 377 16.07 9.76 -25.34
CA PRO A 377 17.22 9.70 -24.43
C PRO A 377 16.78 9.77 -22.95
N ASP A 378 17.57 9.13 -22.08
CA ASP A 378 17.30 8.99 -20.65
C ASP A 378 17.12 10.34 -19.95
N THR A 379 15.89 10.70 -19.59
CA THR A 379 15.61 11.98 -18.91
C THR A 379 15.60 11.85 -17.39
N VAL A 380 15.72 10.64 -16.85
CA VAL A 380 15.65 10.39 -15.41
C VAL A 380 16.81 11.08 -14.67
N GLY A 381 18.04 10.93 -15.16
CA GLY A 381 19.21 11.61 -14.58
C GLY A 381 19.03 13.14 -14.53
N PRO A 382 18.75 13.81 -15.66
CA PRO A 382 18.40 15.23 -15.70
C PRO A 382 17.25 15.62 -14.75
N PHE A 383 16.20 14.81 -14.67
CA PHE A 383 15.07 15.05 -13.75
C PHE A 383 15.50 15.03 -12.29
N LEU A 384 16.30 14.04 -11.88
CA LEU A 384 16.83 13.95 -10.50
C LEU A 384 17.70 15.17 -10.14
N LYS A 385 18.39 15.79 -11.10
CA LYS A 385 19.15 17.03 -10.88
C LYS A 385 18.25 18.24 -10.55
N CYS A 386 16.97 18.21 -10.94
CA CYS A 386 15.99 19.24 -10.62
C CYS A 386 15.38 19.08 -9.21
N VAL A 387 15.21 17.85 -8.71
CA VAL A 387 14.52 17.55 -7.44
C VAL A 387 15.50 17.34 -6.28
N LYS A 388 16.09 18.44 -5.79
CA LYS A 388 17.21 18.39 -4.82
C LYS A 388 16.80 18.15 -3.35
N ASN A 389 15.52 18.32 -3.02
CA ASN A 389 15.01 18.27 -1.64
C ASN A 389 14.45 16.89 -1.23
N LEU A 390 14.89 15.83 -1.92
CA LEU A 390 14.41 14.47 -1.68
C LEU A 390 14.91 13.93 -0.33
N LYS A 391 13.96 13.41 0.45
CA LYS A 391 14.17 12.60 1.65
C LYS A 391 14.08 11.11 1.37
N SER A 392 13.26 10.71 0.39
CA SER A 392 13.10 9.32 -0.02
C SER A 392 13.17 9.18 -1.54
N LEU A 393 13.94 8.20 -2.00
CA LEU A 393 14.08 7.82 -3.41
C LEU A 393 13.94 6.30 -3.56
N ASP A 394 12.91 5.85 -4.29
CA ASP A 394 12.76 4.48 -4.79
C ASP A 394 12.86 4.49 -6.31
N LEU A 395 14.01 4.08 -6.85
CA LEU A 395 14.34 4.18 -8.26
C LEU A 395 14.55 2.81 -8.90
N VAL A 396 13.86 2.56 -10.00
CA VAL A 396 14.13 1.44 -10.91
C VAL A 396 14.84 1.98 -12.15
N VAL A 397 16.11 1.63 -12.32
CA VAL A 397 16.90 1.95 -13.51
C VAL A 397 16.68 0.84 -14.53
N ARG A 398 15.91 1.14 -15.58
CA ARG A 398 15.64 0.20 -16.68
C ARG A 398 16.64 0.35 -17.80
N MET A 399 17.12 -0.79 -18.30
CA MET A 399 17.90 -0.92 -19.51
C MET A 399 17.14 -1.78 -20.51
N ASN A 400 16.88 -1.25 -21.69
CA ASN A 400 16.24 -1.95 -22.79
C ASN A 400 17.02 -1.72 -24.10
N ASP A 401 16.69 -2.46 -25.14
CA ASP A 401 17.47 -2.43 -26.39
C ASP A 401 17.41 -1.08 -27.10
N VAL A 402 16.34 -0.30 -26.90
CA VAL A 402 16.22 1.07 -27.42
C VAL A 402 17.17 1.99 -26.64
N LYS A 403 17.17 1.95 -25.31
CA LYS A 403 18.02 2.81 -24.48
C LYS A 403 19.50 2.58 -24.76
N LYS A 404 19.92 1.33 -24.99
CA LYS A 404 21.31 0.96 -25.33
C LYS A 404 21.84 1.63 -26.60
N THR A 405 20.99 2.08 -27.53
CA THR A 405 21.46 2.75 -28.75
C THR A 405 21.85 4.21 -28.50
N TYR A 406 21.42 4.81 -27.39
CA TYR A 406 21.60 6.22 -27.09
C TYR A 406 22.61 6.50 -25.96
N VAL A 407 22.86 5.52 -25.08
CA VAL A 407 23.73 5.72 -23.91
C VAL A 407 24.78 4.61 -23.80
N ASP A 408 25.99 5.02 -23.42
CA ASP A 408 26.97 4.09 -22.88
C ASP A 408 26.54 3.68 -21.47
N VAL A 409 26.50 2.38 -21.22
CA VAL A 409 25.89 1.80 -20.02
C VAL A 409 26.66 2.18 -18.75
N ASP A 410 27.99 2.16 -18.82
CA ASP A 410 28.83 2.47 -17.65
C ASP A 410 28.76 3.97 -17.35
N ASN A 411 28.84 4.83 -18.36
CA ASN A 411 28.66 6.27 -18.18
C ASN A 411 27.26 6.63 -17.64
N MET A 412 26.22 5.91 -18.06
CA MET A 412 24.87 6.07 -17.52
C MET A 412 24.85 5.76 -16.02
N TYR A 413 25.43 4.63 -15.58
CA TYR A 413 25.50 4.29 -14.16
C TYR A 413 26.35 5.27 -13.34
N VAL A 414 27.43 5.81 -13.92
CA VAL A 414 28.20 6.89 -13.28
C VAL A 414 27.32 8.14 -13.09
N ASP A 415 26.59 8.59 -14.12
CA ASP A 415 25.73 9.78 -14.01
C ASP A 415 24.60 9.59 -12.98
N TYR A 416 23.97 8.40 -12.94
CA TYR A 416 23.01 8.06 -11.89
C TYR A 416 23.66 8.07 -10.50
N GLY A 417 24.80 7.41 -10.34
CA GLY A 417 25.56 7.35 -9.09
C GLY A 417 25.89 8.74 -8.57
N GLU A 418 26.51 9.59 -9.39
CA GLU A 418 26.84 10.96 -9.03
C GLU A 418 25.61 11.82 -8.71
N THR A 419 24.55 11.69 -9.51
CA THR A 419 23.34 12.49 -9.33
C THR A 419 22.66 12.14 -8.01
N ILE A 420 22.55 10.85 -7.69
CA ILE A 420 22.00 10.39 -6.41
C ILE A 420 22.94 10.77 -5.27
N GLY A 421 24.26 10.59 -5.40
CA GLY A 421 25.25 10.94 -4.38
C GLY A 421 25.23 12.42 -3.97
N ARG A 422 24.76 13.32 -4.84
CA ARG A 422 24.55 14.75 -4.53
C ARG A 422 23.30 15.02 -3.67
N LEU A 423 22.40 14.06 -3.46
CA LEU A 423 21.20 14.19 -2.63
C LEU A 423 21.52 13.99 -1.14
N GLN A 424 22.28 14.92 -0.56
CA GLN A 424 22.83 14.81 0.81
C GLN A 424 21.77 14.75 1.94
N GLN A 425 20.53 15.15 1.65
CA GLN A 425 19.39 15.11 2.58
C GLN A 425 18.62 13.79 2.52
N LEU A 426 19.02 12.84 1.66
CA LEU A 426 18.31 11.60 1.46
C LEU A 426 18.43 10.71 2.71
N GLU A 427 17.27 10.35 3.26
CA GLU A 427 17.16 9.46 4.43
C GLU A 427 16.85 8.02 4.00
N HIS A 428 16.20 7.83 2.84
CA HIS A 428 15.77 6.53 2.34
C HIS A 428 16.16 6.34 0.88
N LEU A 429 16.93 5.30 0.59
CA LEU A 429 17.35 4.95 -0.77
C LEU A 429 16.99 3.50 -1.08
N CYS A 430 16.24 3.32 -2.17
CA CYS A 430 16.00 2.04 -2.82
C CYS A 430 16.40 2.17 -4.28
N VAL A 431 17.32 1.31 -4.74
CA VAL A 431 17.70 1.26 -6.15
C VAL A 431 17.62 -0.17 -6.65
N GLU A 432 16.89 -0.34 -7.75
CA GLU A 432 16.79 -1.59 -8.48
C GLU A 432 17.24 -1.37 -9.93
N VAL A 433 18.11 -2.24 -10.44
CA VAL A 433 18.49 -2.22 -11.85
C VAL A 433 17.81 -3.36 -12.57
N ARG A 434 17.12 -3.08 -13.67
CA ARG A 434 16.40 -4.08 -14.48
C ARG A 434 16.85 -4.03 -15.92
N VAL A 435 17.02 -5.21 -16.51
CA VAL A 435 17.16 -5.38 -17.95
C VAL A 435 15.84 -5.92 -18.48
N GLU A 436 15.20 -5.15 -19.34
CA GLU A 436 13.97 -5.59 -20.02
C GLU A 436 14.32 -6.69 -21.03
N MET A 437 13.61 -7.80 -20.96
CA MET A 437 13.64 -8.85 -21.98
C MET A 437 12.22 -9.08 -22.49
N GLU A 438 12.08 -9.70 -23.66
CA GLU A 438 10.77 -9.85 -24.33
C GLU A 438 9.72 -10.60 -23.48
N LEU A 439 10.15 -11.51 -22.60
CA LEU A 439 9.27 -12.38 -21.83
C LEU A 439 9.23 -12.10 -20.32
N LEU A 440 10.28 -11.49 -19.77
CA LEU A 440 10.38 -11.21 -18.33
C LEU A 440 11.52 -10.23 -18.07
N ASP A 441 11.27 -9.24 -17.21
CA ASP A 441 12.33 -8.36 -16.74
C ASP A 441 13.29 -9.09 -15.81
N LYS A 442 14.60 -8.92 -16.06
CA LYS A 442 15.64 -9.49 -15.21
C LYS A 442 16.25 -8.41 -14.31
N THR A 443 16.07 -8.57 -13.00
CA THR A 443 16.77 -7.76 -12.01
C THR A 443 18.27 -8.08 -12.01
N GLN A 444 19.11 -7.04 -12.07
CA GLN A 444 20.57 -7.10 -12.05
C GLN A 444 21.13 -6.63 -10.70
N PRO A 445 22.33 -7.09 -10.31
CA PRO A 445 23.08 -6.53 -9.18
C PRO A 445 23.24 -5.01 -9.31
N THR A 446 23.30 -4.31 -8.19
CA THR A 446 23.57 -2.87 -8.20
C THR A 446 25.00 -2.62 -8.73
N PRO A 447 25.20 -1.81 -9.78
CA PRO A 447 26.53 -1.56 -10.34
C PRO A 447 27.51 -0.97 -9.31
N VAL A 448 28.76 -1.45 -9.32
CA VAL A 448 29.83 -0.99 -8.39
C VAL A 448 30.06 0.52 -8.49
N LEU A 449 30.01 1.05 -9.71
CA LEU A 449 30.13 2.49 -9.99
C LEU A 449 29.09 3.34 -9.23
N MET A 450 27.88 2.81 -8.99
CA MET A 450 26.86 3.49 -8.19
C MET A 450 27.14 3.37 -6.69
N LEU A 451 27.62 2.22 -6.23
CA LEU A 451 27.93 1.97 -4.81
C LEU A 451 28.97 2.95 -4.28
N GLU A 452 30.02 3.24 -5.06
CA GLU A 452 31.07 4.19 -4.70
C GLU A 452 30.50 5.60 -4.48
N ALA A 453 29.60 6.06 -5.35
CA ALA A 453 28.97 7.37 -5.21
C ALA A 453 28.02 7.46 -4.00
N PHE A 454 27.39 6.34 -3.61
CA PHE A 454 26.45 6.30 -2.47
C PHE A 454 27.14 6.47 -1.11
N THR A 455 28.46 6.31 -1.03
CA THR A 455 29.25 6.58 0.19
C THR A 455 29.09 8.01 0.69
N GLN A 456 28.69 8.94 -0.20
CA GLN A 456 28.48 10.34 0.12
C GLN A 456 27.17 10.60 0.88
N LEU A 457 26.25 9.63 0.98
CA LEU A 457 24.90 9.81 1.54
C LEU A 457 24.86 9.66 3.06
N THR A 458 25.53 10.57 3.77
CA THR A 458 25.73 10.44 5.23
C THR A 458 24.46 10.51 6.09
N SER A 459 23.35 11.03 5.55
CA SER A 459 22.04 11.13 6.22
C SER A 459 21.18 9.86 6.10
N LEU A 460 21.67 8.84 5.39
CA LEU A 460 20.85 7.67 5.06
C LEU A 460 20.51 6.83 6.30
N ARG A 461 19.21 6.61 6.53
CA ARG A 461 18.66 5.76 7.60
C ARG A 461 18.27 4.38 7.11
N THR A 462 17.82 4.28 5.85
CA THR A 462 17.43 3.02 5.23
C THR A 462 18.01 2.84 3.83
N LEU A 463 18.49 1.63 3.55
CA LEU A 463 19.10 1.29 2.26
C LEU A 463 18.51 -0.01 1.72
N ARG A 464 18.12 -0.01 0.45
CA ARG A 464 17.71 -1.22 -0.29
C ARG A 464 18.45 -1.34 -1.61
N LEU A 465 19.24 -2.41 -1.76
CA LEU A 465 20.06 -2.66 -2.95
C LEU A 465 20.07 -4.15 -3.33
N ASN A 466 20.37 -4.44 -4.60
CA ASN A 466 20.54 -5.82 -5.05
C ASN A 466 21.98 -6.27 -4.81
N GLY A 467 22.15 -7.42 -4.16
CA GLY A 467 23.46 -7.96 -3.82
C GLY A 467 24.34 -8.27 -5.04
N ASN A 468 25.66 -8.13 -4.84
CA ASN A 468 26.67 -8.33 -5.88
C ASN A 468 27.38 -9.68 -5.74
N GLU A 469 27.90 -10.16 -6.87
CA GLU A 469 28.82 -11.30 -6.93
C GLU A 469 30.26 -10.79 -7.06
N GLY A 470 31.21 -11.51 -6.46
CA GLY A 470 32.64 -11.22 -6.57
C GLY A 470 33.21 -10.46 -5.38
N ALA A 471 34.48 -10.77 -5.03
CA ALA A 471 35.13 -10.25 -3.84
C ALA A 471 35.24 -8.72 -3.83
N HIS A 472 35.60 -8.11 -4.97
CA HIS A 472 35.72 -6.65 -5.06
C HIS A 472 34.39 -5.94 -4.81
N ALA A 473 33.30 -6.37 -5.46
CA ALA A 473 32.00 -5.74 -5.30
C ALA A 473 31.42 -5.93 -3.89
N VAL A 474 31.69 -7.08 -3.25
CA VAL A 474 31.34 -7.29 -1.84
C VAL A 474 32.13 -6.33 -0.95
N GLU A 475 33.43 -6.14 -1.17
CA GLU A 475 34.21 -5.19 -0.37
C GLU A 475 33.72 -3.75 -0.56
N THR A 476 33.46 -3.32 -1.79
CA THR A 476 32.87 -1.99 -2.07
C THR A 476 31.52 -1.80 -1.35
N PHE A 477 30.69 -2.84 -1.30
CA PHE A 477 29.44 -2.80 -0.56
C PHE A 477 29.67 -2.68 0.96
N LEU A 478 30.67 -3.37 1.51
CA LEU A 478 31.05 -3.21 2.93
C LEU A 478 31.61 -1.81 3.21
N ASP A 479 32.42 -1.25 2.31
CA ASP A 479 32.90 0.14 2.39
C ASP A 479 31.75 1.14 2.40
N LEU A 480 30.74 0.93 1.55
CA LEU A 480 29.50 1.70 1.59
C LEU A 480 28.85 1.64 2.97
N LEU A 481 28.65 0.45 3.55
CA LEU A 481 28.03 0.34 4.87
C LEU A 481 28.82 1.04 5.98
N ARG A 482 30.17 1.01 5.91
CA ARG A 482 31.05 1.74 6.85
C ARG A 482 30.86 3.25 6.74
N ALA A 483 30.62 3.76 5.53
CA ALA A 483 30.47 5.19 5.25
C ALA A 483 29.10 5.78 5.65
N LEU A 484 28.12 4.96 6.07
CA LEU A 484 26.75 5.40 6.36
C LEU A 484 26.46 5.42 7.88
N PRO A 485 26.78 6.52 8.60
CA PRO A 485 26.77 6.57 10.06
C PRO A 485 25.37 6.59 10.69
N GLN A 486 24.30 6.77 9.91
CA GLN A 486 22.93 6.82 10.41
C GLN A 486 22.08 5.60 10.00
N LEU A 487 22.70 4.62 9.34
CA LEU A 487 21.98 3.49 8.76
C LEU A 487 21.46 2.56 9.86
N THR A 488 20.14 2.41 9.92
CA THR A 488 19.47 1.56 10.93
C THR A 488 18.71 0.39 10.32
N MET A 489 18.34 0.47 9.04
CA MET A 489 17.64 -0.61 8.34
C MET A 489 18.27 -0.88 6.98
N LEU A 490 18.49 -2.16 6.68
CA LEU A 490 19.13 -2.61 5.44
C LEU A 490 18.31 -3.71 4.78
N ASP A 491 18.05 -3.59 3.50
CA ASP A 491 17.41 -4.61 2.68
C ASP A 491 18.31 -5.01 1.51
N VAL A 492 18.83 -6.23 1.54
CA VAL A 492 19.64 -6.78 0.46
C VAL A 492 18.84 -7.87 -0.22
N PHE A 493 18.47 -7.62 -1.48
CA PHE A 493 17.65 -8.52 -2.27
C PHE A 493 18.41 -9.11 -3.46
N GLY A 494 17.77 -10.05 -4.16
CA GLY A 494 18.33 -10.71 -5.33
C GLY A 494 19.14 -11.97 -5.04
N LYS A 495 19.63 -12.59 -6.12
CA LYS A 495 20.24 -13.93 -6.09
C LYS A 495 21.45 -13.98 -5.15
N TRP A 496 22.29 -12.95 -5.19
CA TRP A 496 23.58 -12.89 -4.49
C TRP A 496 23.50 -12.31 -3.07
N ALA A 497 22.34 -11.81 -2.65
CA ALA A 497 22.13 -11.27 -1.30
C ALA A 497 22.45 -12.25 -0.18
N GLY A 498 22.28 -13.55 -0.42
CA GLY A 498 22.51 -14.60 0.56
C GLY A 498 23.98 -14.92 0.85
N GLY A 499 24.92 -14.22 0.22
CA GLY A 499 26.35 -14.48 0.38
C GLY A 499 26.78 -15.84 -0.16
N PRO A 500 28.04 -16.26 0.08
CA PRO A 500 28.48 -17.60 -0.26
C PRO A 500 27.64 -18.63 0.51
N PRO A 501 27.29 -19.77 -0.12
CA PRO A 501 26.52 -20.81 0.55
C PRO A 501 27.28 -21.27 1.80
N ASN A 502 26.57 -21.33 2.93
CA ASN A 502 27.13 -21.88 4.15
C ASN A 502 27.39 -23.38 3.91
N LEU A 503 28.66 -23.77 3.76
CA LEU A 503 29.10 -25.08 3.25
C LEU A 503 28.56 -26.28 4.05
N GLY A 504 28.06 -26.08 5.28
CA GLY A 504 27.43 -27.12 6.09
C GLY A 504 25.90 -27.18 6.04
N LEU A 505 25.19 -26.18 5.49
CA LEU A 505 23.75 -26.02 5.65
C LEU A 505 23.01 -25.89 4.31
N GLY A 506 22.08 -26.83 4.07
CA GLY A 506 21.23 -26.84 2.87
C GLY A 506 21.77 -27.60 1.66
N MET A 507 23.04 -28.00 1.65
CA MET A 507 23.63 -28.86 0.61
C MET A 507 23.38 -30.35 0.86
N VAL A 508 23.38 -30.79 2.13
CA VAL A 508 23.18 -32.21 2.51
C VAL A 508 21.69 -32.56 2.65
N HIS A 509 20.89 -31.62 3.16
CA HIS A 509 19.44 -31.77 3.30
C HIS A 509 18.70 -30.48 2.88
N PRO A 510 18.36 -30.32 1.59
CA PRO A 510 17.48 -29.24 1.17
C PRO A 510 16.13 -29.42 1.88
N ASN A 511 15.64 -28.36 2.55
CA ASN A 511 14.34 -28.27 3.25
C ASN A 511 14.29 -28.70 4.73
N VAL A 512 15.40 -29.14 5.34
CA VAL A 512 15.41 -29.42 6.80
C VAL A 512 15.53 -28.14 7.63
N PHE A 513 16.21 -27.12 7.09
CA PHE A 513 16.42 -25.85 7.77
C PHE A 513 15.56 -24.75 7.16
N ASP A 514 14.96 -23.94 8.04
CA ASP A 514 14.26 -22.72 7.64
C ASP A 514 15.17 -21.82 6.79
N SER A 515 14.57 -21.13 5.81
CA SER A 515 15.29 -20.26 4.87
C SER A 515 16.16 -19.20 5.56
N TRP A 516 15.72 -18.70 6.72
CA TRP A 516 16.46 -17.69 7.48
C TRP A 516 17.80 -18.21 8.01
N PHE A 517 17.91 -19.49 8.37
CA PHE A 517 19.15 -20.06 8.92
C PHE A 517 20.29 -20.05 7.90
N LYS A 518 19.94 -20.15 6.60
CA LYS A 518 20.91 -20.13 5.49
C LYS A 518 21.58 -18.78 5.31
N VAL A 519 20.93 -17.68 5.73
CA VAL A 519 21.39 -16.30 5.45
C VAL A 519 21.69 -15.47 6.72
N GLN A 520 21.44 -16.02 7.91
CA GLN A 520 21.68 -15.34 9.19
C GLN A 520 23.14 -14.84 9.35
N HIS A 521 24.11 -15.62 8.87
CA HIS A 521 25.52 -15.26 8.92
C HIS A 521 25.85 -13.98 8.13
N VAL A 522 25.12 -13.70 7.05
CA VAL A 522 25.24 -12.47 6.25
C VAL A 522 24.69 -11.27 7.01
N ALA A 523 23.55 -11.42 7.67
CA ALA A 523 23.00 -10.35 8.52
C ALA A 523 23.99 -9.98 9.65
N LEU A 524 24.64 -10.97 10.27
CA LEU A 524 25.69 -10.73 11.27
C LEU A 524 26.93 -10.06 10.69
N LEU A 525 27.34 -10.41 9.46
CA LEU A 525 28.44 -9.75 8.77
C LEU A 525 28.15 -8.26 8.58
N TYR A 526 26.99 -7.90 8.04
CA TYR A 526 26.62 -6.50 7.82
C TYR A 526 26.50 -5.72 9.13
N TRP A 527 25.95 -6.33 10.19
CA TRP A 527 25.91 -5.71 11.51
C TRP A 527 27.30 -5.48 12.11
N ARG A 528 28.25 -6.41 11.94
CA ARG A 528 29.64 -6.21 12.41
C ARG A 528 30.32 -5.04 11.74
N VAL A 529 29.99 -4.78 10.48
CA VAL A 529 30.51 -3.65 9.70
C VAL A 529 29.79 -2.34 10.06
N GLN A 530 28.48 -2.40 10.29
CA GLN A 530 27.66 -1.25 10.70
C GLN A 530 26.79 -1.62 11.91
N SER A 531 27.33 -1.36 13.11
CA SER A 531 26.73 -1.79 14.39
C SER A 531 25.41 -1.09 14.75
N LEU A 532 25.08 0.02 14.07
CA LEU A 532 23.82 0.75 14.26
C LEU A 532 22.61 0.09 13.56
N LEU A 533 22.84 -0.92 12.71
CA LEU A 533 21.77 -1.68 12.08
C LEU A 533 20.91 -2.40 13.13
N LYS A 534 19.62 -2.10 13.12
CA LYS A 534 18.61 -2.72 14.00
C LYS A 534 17.82 -3.80 13.27
N TYR A 535 17.52 -3.57 11.99
CA TYR A 535 16.78 -4.51 11.16
C TYR A 535 17.49 -4.74 9.83
N ILE A 536 17.67 -6.01 9.47
CA ILE A 536 18.34 -6.41 8.23
C ILE A 536 17.47 -7.43 7.54
N ARG A 537 17.03 -7.15 6.31
CA ARG A 537 16.37 -8.14 5.45
C ARG A 537 17.36 -8.67 4.43
N ILE A 538 17.46 -9.98 4.35
CA ILE A 538 18.24 -10.70 3.33
C ILE A 538 17.26 -11.58 2.55
N ARG A 539 17.07 -11.26 1.27
CA ARG A 539 16.01 -11.87 0.44
C ARG A 539 14.62 -11.63 1.06
N GLU A 540 13.99 -12.69 1.56
CA GLU A 540 12.66 -12.65 2.19
C GLU A 540 12.74 -12.74 3.72
N CYS A 541 13.94 -12.83 4.29
CA CYS A 541 14.12 -13.07 5.72
C CYS A 541 14.49 -11.76 6.44
N VAL A 542 13.59 -11.27 7.29
CA VAL A 542 13.83 -10.11 8.17
C VAL A 542 14.49 -10.57 9.47
N PHE A 543 15.58 -9.92 9.85
CA PHE A 543 16.29 -10.13 11.12
C PHE A 543 16.25 -8.87 11.95
N GLU A 544 15.93 -9.01 13.22
CA GLU A 544 16.17 -7.98 14.23
C GLU A 544 17.48 -8.28 14.95
N VAL A 545 18.42 -7.33 14.92
CA VAL A 545 19.72 -7.50 15.56
C VAL A 545 19.72 -6.78 16.92
N ARG A 546 19.98 -7.54 17.98
CA ARG A 546 20.13 -7.03 19.35
C ARG A 546 21.35 -7.70 19.98
N ASP A 547 22.22 -6.90 20.59
CA ASP A 547 23.39 -7.38 21.33
C ASP A 547 24.27 -8.37 20.53
N GLY A 548 24.41 -8.13 19.22
CA GLY A 548 25.19 -8.98 18.30
C GLY A 548 24.54 -10.30 17.93
N VAL A 549 23.25 -10.48 18.21
CA VAL A 549 22.45 -11.65 17.83
C VAL A 549 21.40 -11.24 16.80
N ALA A 550 21.39 -11.91 15.64
CA ALA A 550 20.40 -11.71 14.59
C ALA A 550 19.21 -12.65 14.79
N ASN A 551 18.08 -12.13 15.28
CA ASN A 551 16.87 -12.89 15.55
C ASN A 551 15.92 -12.83 14.35
N PRO A 552 15.51 -13.96 13.75
CA PRO A 552 14.55 -13.96 12.65
C PRO A 552 13.18 -13.44 13.12
N ARG A 553 12.55 -12.60 12.31
CA ARG A 553 11.21 -12.05 12.55
C ARG A 553 10.29 -12.38 11.37
N ASN A 554 9.49 -13.42 11.55
CA ASN A 554 8.44 -13.76 10.58
C ASN A 554 7.27 -12.76 10.68
N HIS A 555 6.61 -12.50 9.55
CA HIS A 555 5.41 -11.65 9.46
C HIS A 555 5.66 -10.19 9.88
N LEU A 556 6.80 -9.63 9.48
CA LEU A 556 7.10 -8.19 9.59
C LEU A 556 7.37 -7.56 8.22
N ASP A 557 7.08 -8.27 7.12
CA ASP A 557 7.44 -7.84 5.76
C ASP A 557 6.79 -6.52 5.36
N ARG A 558 5.49 -6.34 5.61
CA ARG A 558 4.76 -5.12 5.25
C ARG A 558 5.19 -3.95 6.12
N TRP A 559 5.39 -4.20 7.42
CA TRP A 559 5.95 -3.17 8.31
C TRP A 559 7.34 -2.77 7.84
N PHE A 560 8.22 -3.73 7.58
CA PHE A 560 9.58 -3.48 7.13
C PHE A 560 9.60 -2.72 5.79
N ASP A 561 8.75 -3.10 4.83
CA ASP A 561 8.57 -2.38 3.57
C ASP A 561 8.13 -0.92 3.79
N SER A 562 7.21 -0.66 4.73
CA SER A 562 6.78 0.71 5.06
C SER A 562 7.91 1.57 5.63
N GLN A 563 8.91 0.97 6.26
CA GLN A 563 10.07 1.68 6.81
C GLN A 563 11.16 1.89 5.75
N ILE A 564 11.43 0.87 4.92
CA ILE A 564 12.44 0.96 3.85
C ILE A 564 11.96 1.88 2.72
N ARG A 565 10.66 1.90 2.42
CA ARG A 565 10.03 2.69 1.35
C ARG A 565 8.96 3.61 1.95
N PRO A 566 9.33 4.64 2.72
CA PRO A 566 8.37 5.50 3.40
C PRO A 566 7.63 6.43 2.44
N GLY A 567 6.38 6.71 2.78
CA GLY A 567 5.44 7.47 1.95
C GLY A 567 4.61 6.59 1.00
N TRP A 568 5.03 5.36 0.72
CA TRP A 568 4.43 4.49 -0.30
C TRP A 568 3.60 3.33 0.25
N GLY A 569 3.42 3.27 1.57
CA GLY A 569 2.65 2.21 2.21
C GLY A 569 1.14 2.39 2.03
N ASP A 570 0.42 1.27 1.93
CA ASP A 570 -0.97 1.23 2.39
C ASP A 570 -0.94 1.66 3.87
N GLU A 571 -1.51 2.83 4.20
CA GLU A 571 -1.50 3.43 5.55
C GLU A 571 -1.99 2.50 6.68
N PHE A 572 -2.51 1.34 6.33
CA PHE A 572 -2.83 0.23 7.22
C PHE A 572 -1.73 -0.21 8.19
N THR A 573 -0.45 0.02 7.87
CA THR A 573 0.68 -0.57 8.61
C THR A 573 1.46 0.42 9.47
N ALA A 574 1.11 1.71 9.45
CA ALA A 574 1.89 2.77 10.09
C ALA A 574 1.60 3.01 11.59
N THR A 575 0.80 2.16 12.25
CA THR A 575 0.51 2.32 13.69
C THR A 575 0.99 1.12 14.49
N TRP A 576 2.10 1.33 15.23
CA TRP A 576 2.54 0.50 16.34
C TRP A 576 2.52 1.32 17.62
#